data_AF-A0A8E2B000-F1
#
_entry.id   AF-A0A8E2B000-F1
#
_cell.length_a   1.000
_cell.length_b   1.000
_cell.length_c   1.000
_cell.angle_alpha   90.00
_cell.angle_beta   90.00
_cell.angle_gamma   90.00
#
_symmetry.space_group_name_H-M   'P 1'
#
loop_
_entity.id
_entity.type
_entity.pdbx_description
1 polymer ?
#
loop_
_entity_poly.entity_id
_entity_poly.type
_entity_poly.pdbx_seq_one_letter_code
_entity_poly.pdbx_strand_id
1 'polypeptide(L)'
;MSAAASDLAVEQAHEQAQAGSALKALKEHGIPTDKPLICVDLDDVLSQTNRVVAEWHNDTYGSDMKLSDFYYYYYWKNPYWGTPEETFRKVEEFYKTDRLDNAPPIPGALEGAQELKKQGFALVVVTARQRREMERSMAWLEKHFPNTFETMICTGQSQETLADEGEVLTKLSKAEVCAKLGAKLMIDDSLENALKCARATPPVPVLLLGDYAWNQREAKFASMQDEVSFAEKLEREGGREFWKDDNVVIPEGQSPVRVKNWEEIVRWVEQNIKV
;
A
#
# COMPACT_ATOMS: atom_id res chain seq x y z
N MET A 1 14.94 -30.96 32.08
CA MET A 1 14.32 -29.67 31.73
C MET A 1 13.14 -29.98 30.82
N SER A 2 11.94 -29.46 31.10
CA SER A 2 10.73 -29.82 30.36
C SER A 2 10.69 -29.13 28.99
N ALA A 3 9.97 -29.72 28.02
CA ALA A 3 9.78 -29.17 26.68
C ALA A 3 9.23 -27.72 26.69
N ALA A 4 8.39 -27.37 27.68
CA ALA A 4 7.86 -26.01 27.83
C ALA A 4 8.94 -24.96 28.14
N ALA A 5 10.00 -25.33 28.88
CA ALA A 5 11.10 -24.41 29.18
C ALA A 5 12.05 -24.21 27.99
N SER A 6 12.13 -25.20 27.08
CA SER A 6 12.89 -25.06 25.83
C SER A 6 12.14 -24.22 24.80
N ASP A 7 10.82 -24.34 24.71
CA ASP A 7 10.02 -23.57 23.75
C ASP A 7 10.02 -22.06 24.10
N LEU A 8 9.87 -21.73 25.38
CA LEU A 8 10.00 -20.35 25.89
C LEU A 8 11.37 -19.71 25.60
N ALA A 9 12.45 -20.50 25.73
CA ALA A 9 13.79 -20.00 25.45
C ALA A 9 14.03 -19.73 23.95
N VAL A 10 13.41 -20.53 23.08
CA VAL A 10 13.45 -20.36 21.62
C VAL A 10 12.64 -19.13 21.20
N GLU A 11 11.45 -18.93 21.76
CA GLU A 11 10.63 -17.73 21.52
C GLU A 11 11.38 -16.46 21.95
N GLN A 12 11.95 -16.44 23.15
CA GLN A 12 12.72 -15.28 23.64
C GLN A 12 13.96 -14.98 22.78
N ALA A 13 14.67 -16.01 22.31
CA ALA A 13 15.81 -15.83 21.42
C ALA A 13 15.37 -15.26 20.05
N HIS A 14 14.22 -15.71 19.53
CA HIS A 14 13.67 -15.19 18.28
C HIS A 14 13.22 -13.73 18.42
N GLU A 15 12.53 -13.37 19.51
CA GLU A 15 12.12 -12.00 19.80
C GLU A 15 13.34 -11.06 19.92
N GLN A 16 14.40 -11.49 20.62
CA GLN A 16 15.64 -10.72 20.74
C GLN A 16 16.34 -10.51 19.40
N ALA A 17 16.37 -11.53 18.55
CA ALA A 17 16.96 -11.43 17.21
C ALA A 17 16.15 -10.48 16.30
N GLN A 18 14.82 -10.55 16.35
CA GLN A 18 13.94 -9.63 15.61
C GLN A 18 14.10 -8.18 16.10
N ALA A 19 14.13 -7.97 17.41
CA ALA A 19 14.35 -6.64 17.99
C ALA A 19 15.72 -6.04 17.59
N GLY A 20 16.77 -6.86 17.56
CA GLY A 20 18.09 -6.45 17.09
C GLY A 20 18.11 -6.06 15.60
N SER A 21 17.41 -6.83 14.76
CA SER A 21 17.25 -6.54 13.33
C SER A 21 16.49 -5.22 13.11
N ALA A 22 15.40 -5.00 13.83
CA ALA A 22 14.59 -3.79 13.71
C ALA A 22 15.35 -2.54 14.15
N LEU A 23 16.07 -2.61 15.27
CA LEU A 23 16.90 -1.50 15.74
C LEU A 23 17.96 -1.08 14.71
N LYS A 24 18.54 -2.05 13.99
CA LYS A 24 19.50 -1.78 12.92
C LYS A 24 18.83 -1.06 11.74
N ALA A 25 17.69 -1.56 11.28
CA ALA A 25 16.95 -0.96 10.17
C ALA A 25 16.50 0.48 10.49
N LEU A 26 15.98 0.72 11.69
CA LEU A 26 15.58 2.07 12.13
C LEU A 26 16.76 3.05 12.08
N LYS A 27 17.93 2.65 12.60
CA LYS A 27 19.16 3.47 12.57
C LYS A 27 19.66 3.73 11.16
N GLU A 28 19.63 2.74 10.28
CA GLU A 28 20.03 2.88 8.87
C GLU A 28 19.18 3.92 8.12
N HIS A 29 17.92 4.05 8.51
CA HIS A 29 16.97 4.98 7.91
C HIS A 29 16.78 6.29 8.70
N GLY A 30 17.53 6.50 9.80
CA GLY A 30 17.42 7.70 10.63
C GLY A 30 16.10 7.82 11.40
N ILE A 31 15.37 6.72 11.58
CA ILE A 31 14.06 6.69 12.25
C ILE A 31 14.28 6.65 13.77
N PRO A 32 13.54 7.43 14.57
CA PRO A 32 13.60 7.38 16.03
C PRO A 32 13.35 5.96 16.57
N THR A 33 14.20 5.49 17.48
CA THR A 33 14.13 4.13 18.04
C THR A 33 13.35 4.06 19.36
N ASP A 34 13.01 5.21 19.92
CA ASP A 34 12.31 5.40 21.20
C ASP A 34 10.79 5.63 21.03
N LYS A 35 10.29 5.62 19.78
CA LYS A 35 8.88 5.84 19.45
C LYS A 35 8.27 4.63 18.75
N PRO A 36 7.00 4.29 19.03
CA PRO A 36 6.29 3.33 18.21
C PRO A 36 6.12 3.85 16.77
N LEU A 37 6.23 2.94 15.80
CA LEU A 37 6.23 3.28 14.38
C LEU A 37 4.89 2.93 13.72
N ILE A 38 4.37 3.83 12.90
CA ILE A 38 3.27 3.56 11.96
C ILE A 38 3.79 3.75 10.53
N CYS A 39 3.59 2.73 9.70
CA CYS A 39 3.84 2.80 8.27
C CYS A 39 2.57 3.27 7.54
N VAL A 40 2.74 4.13 6.54
CA VAL A 40 1.63 4.75 5.80
C VAL A 40 1.91 4.63 4.31
N ASP A 41 0.96 4.18 3.51
CA ASP A 41 1.09 4.23 2.05
C ASP A 41 1.03 5.66 1.51
N LEU A 42 1.50 5.87 0.29
CA LEU A 42 1.44 7.17 -0.38
C LEU A 42 0.19 7.31 -1.27
N ASP A 43 0.04 6.40 -2.23
CA ASP A 43 -0.97 6.50 -3.28
C ASP A 43 -2.35 6.16 -2.73
N ASP A 44 -3.33 7.05 -2.95
CA ASP A 44 -4.71 7.03 -2.46
C ASP A 44 -4.91 6.88 -0.92
N VAL A 45 -3.81 7.01 -0.17
CA VAL A 45 -3.78 7.19 1.30
C VAL A 45 -3.37 8.60 1.70
N LEU A 46 -2.33 9.15 1.07
CA LEU A 46 -1.87 10.53 1.25
C LEU A 46 -2.12 11.38 0.00
N SER A 47 -1.97 10.81 -1.19
CA SER A 47 -2.10 11.47 -2.50
C SER A 47 -3.30 10.93 -3.27
N GLN A 48 -4.12 11.76 -3.91
CA GLN A 48 -5.22 11.31 -4.79
C GLN A 48 -4.68 10.82 -6.15
N THR A 49 -3.94 9.72 -6.15
CA THR A 49 -3.21 9.22 -7.31
C THR A 49 -4.12 8.66 -8.39
N ASN A 50 -5.04 7.76 -8.06
CA ASN A 50 -5.97 7.20 -9.05
C ASN A 50 -6.88 8.27 -9.65
N ARG A 51 -7.14 9.37 -8.93
CA ARG A 51 -7.87 10.52 -9.47
C ARG A 51 -7.10 11.16 -10.63
N VAL A 52 -5.84 11.52 -10.40
CA VAL A 52 -5.04 12.18 -11.46
C VAL A 52 -4.68 11.23 -12.60
N VAL A 53 -4.62 9.92 -12.34
CA VAL A 53 -4.50 8.89 -13.37
C VAL A 53 -5.74 8.88 -14.27
N ALA A 54 -6.95 8.92 -13.68
CA ALA A 54 -8.20 8.99 -14.45
C ALA A 54 -8.29 10.26 -15.30
N GLU A 55 -7.97 11.41 -14.71
CA GLU A 55 -7.93 12.71 -15.39
C GLU A 55 -6.93 12.66 -16.56
N TRP A 56 -5.72 12.13 -16.35
CA TRP A 56 -4.73 11.96 -17.41
C TRP A 56 -5.21 11.03 -18.53
N HIS A 57 -5.84 9.91 -18.19
CA HIS A 57 -6.32 8.95 -19.20
C HIS A 57 -7.43 9.60 -20.06
N ASN A 58 -8.32 10.37 -19.44
CA ASN A 58 -9.36 11.14 -20.14
C ASN A 58 -8.76 12.20 -21.06
N ASP A 59 -7.77 12.96 -20.59
CA ASP A 59 -7.11 13.99 -21.39
C ASP A 59 -6.29 13.41 -22.57
N THR A 60 -5.67 12.24 -22.36
CA THR A 60 -4.73 11.63 -23.33
C THR A 60 -5.43 10.77 -24.37
N TYR A 61 -6.44 10.01 -23.96
CA TYR A 61 -7.10 9.02 -24.82
C TYR A 61 -8.57 9.33 -25.10
N GLY A 62 -9.12 10.42 -24.55
CA GLY A 62 -10.52 10.81 -24.75
C GLY A 62 -11.51 9.85 -24.09
N SER A 63 -11.11 9.15 -23.02
CA SER A 63 -12.00 8.27 -22.24
C SER A 63 -12.96 9.03 -21.32
N ASP A 64 -13.87 8.29 -20.68
CA ASP A 64 -14.71 8.75 -19.55
C ASP A 64 -14.44 7.90 -18.30
N MET A 65 -13.17 7.77 -17.94
CA MET A 65 -12.71 7.01 -16.77
C MET A 65 -13.07 7.75 -15.48
N LYS A 66 -13.68 7.01 -14.55
CA LYS A 66 -14.07 7.46 -13.20
C LYS A 66 -13.34 6.65 -12.15
N LEU A 67 -13.24 7.18 -10.93
CA LEU A 67 -12.67 6.44 -9.80
C LEU A 67 -13.40 5.11 -9.53
N SER A 68 -14.70 5.05 -9.81
CA SER A 68 -15.49 3.83 -9.67
C SER A 68 -15.13 2.73 -10.68
N ASP A 69 -14.36 3.04 -11.73
CA ASP A 69 -13.96 2.08 -12.76
C ASP A 69 -12.67 1.33 -12.36
N PHE A 70 -11.96 1.77 -11.33
CA PHE A 70 -10.81 1.05 -10.78
C PHE A 70 -11.31 -0.08 -9.87
N TYR A 71 -11.70 -1.21 -10.44
CA TYR A 71 -12.27 -2.36 -9.71
C TYR A 71 -11.23 -3.20 -8.97
N TYR A 72 -9.99 -3.21 -9.44
CA TYR A 72 -8.88 -3.98 -8.88
C TYR A 72 -7.64 -3.11 -8.76
N TYR A 73 -6.72 -3.54 -7.87
CA TYR A 73 -5.39 -2.95 -7.75
C TYR A 73 -4.69 -2.88 -9.11
N TYR A 74 -4.60 -3.99 -9.84
CA TYR A 74 -3.94 -4.05 -11.15
C TYR A 74 -4.75 -3.39 -12.27
N TYR A 75 -4.14 -2.42 -12.95
CA TYR A 75 -4.81 -1.58 -13.94
C TYR A 75 -5.32 -2.34 -15.16
N TRP A 76 -4.63 -3.37 -15.66
CA TRP A 76 -5.10 -4.18 -16.80
C TRP A 76 -6.40 -4.93 -16.53
N LYS A 77 -6.75 -5.12 -15.25
CA LYS A 77 -8.02 -5.72 -14.81
C LYS A 77 -9.15 -4.69 -14.70
N ASN A 78 -8.92 -3.44 -15.09
CA ASN A 78 -9.91 -2.38 -15.07
C ASN A 78 -10.27 -1.94 -16.51
N PRO A 79 -11.47 -1.37 -16.73
CA PRO A 79 -11.84 -0.76 -18.01
C PRO A 79 -10.79 0.23 -18.51
N TYR A 80 -10.75 0.43 -19.83
CA TYR A 80 -9.89 1.38 -20.56
C TYR A 80 -8.40 1.06 -20.64
N TRP A 81 -7.83 0.23 -19.76
CA TRP A 81 -6.38 0.03 -19.70
C TRP A 81 -5.82 -0.84 -20.82
N GLY A 82 -6.56 -1.86 -21.25
CA GLY A 82 -6.14 -2.77 -22.32
C GLY A 82 -5.44 -4.01 -21.77
N THR A 83 -4.60 -4.66 -22.58
CA THR A 83 -3.80 -5.82 -22.16
C THR A 83 -2.76 -5.41 -21.10
N PRO A 84 -2.13 -6.37 -20.39
CA PRO A 84 -1.02 -6.07 -19.49
C PRO A 84 0.11 -5.25 -20.17
N GLU A 85 0.48 -5.59 -21.41
CA GLU A 85 1.51 -4.85 -22.17
C GLU A 85 1.09 -3.41 -22.47
N GLU A 86 -0.14 -3.20 -22.94
CA GLU A 86 -0.69 -1.85 -23.18
C GLU A 86 -0.77 -1.05 -21.88
N THR A 87 -1.13 -1.71 -20.79
CA THR A 87 -1.20 -1.11 -19.45
C THR A 87 0.18 -0.63 -19.04
N PHE A 88 1.23 -1.44 -19.14
CA PHE A 88 2.59 -1.00 -18.78
C PHE A 88 3.04 0.19 -19.60
N ARG A 89 2.81 0.19 -20.92
CA ARG A 89 3.12 1.35 -21.77
C ARG A 89 2.41 2.61 -21.27
N LYS A 90 1.12 2.51 -20.92
CA LYS A 90 0.33 3.62 -20.39
C LYS A 90 0.85 4.12 -19.05
N VAL A 91 1.19 3.22 -18.13
CA VAL A 91 1.75 3.59 -16.83
C VAL A 91 3.08 4.32 -17.03
N GLU A 92 3.99 3.80 -17.86
CA GLU A 92 5.25 4.47 -18.20
C GLU A 92 5.03 5.85 -18.87
N GLU A 93 4.01 6.01 -19.70
CA GLU A 93 3.63 7.31 -20.27
C GLU A 93 3.10 8.28 -19.21
N PHE A 94 2.28 7.80 -18.27
CA PHE A 94 1.77 8.60 -17.17
C PHE A 94 2.89 9.06 -16.24
N TYR A 95 3.83 8.19 -15.86
CA TYR A 95 4.95 8.53 -14.97
C TYR A 95 5.90 9.59 -15.58
N LYS A 96 5.96 9.70 -16.91
CA LYS A 96 6.72 10.78 -17.60
C LYS A 96 6.09 12.17 -17.46
N THR A 97 4.84 12.26 -17.03
CA THR A 97 4.15 13.54 -16.79
C THR A 97 4.45 14.07 -15.38
N ASP A 98 4.06 15.32 -15.11
CA ASP A 98 4.11 15.95 -13.79
C ASP A 98 2.82 15.75 -12.98
N ARG A 99 1.90 14.89 -13.44
CA ARG A 99 0.58 14.67 -12.79
C ARG A 99 0.73 14.19 -11.35
N LEU A 100 1.69 13.31 -11.06
CA LEU A 100 1.98 12.84 -9.70
C LEU A 100 2.52 13.96 -8.80
N ASP A 101 3.29 14.91 -9.34
CA ASP A 101 3.86 16.02 -8.57
C ASP A 101 2.81 17.08 -8.20
N ASN A 102 1.66 17.03 -8.87
CA ASN A 102 0.55 17.93 -8.69
C ASN A 102 -0.71 17.24 -8.15
N ALA A 103 -0.62 15.94 -7.82
CA ALA A 103 -1.73 15.20 -7.24
C ALA A 103 -2.16 15.88 -5.93
N PRO A 104 -3.45 16.16 -5.73
CA PRO A 104 -3.91 16.79 -4.50
C PRO A 104 -3.82 15.80 -3.34
N PRO A 105 -3.49 16.25 -2.12
CA PRO A 105 -3.50 15.38 -0.95
C PRO A 105 -4.91 14.89 -0.65
N ILE A 106 -5.02 13.73 0.01
CA ILE A 106 -6.27 13.19 0.52
C ILE A 106 -6.81 14.13 1.62
N PRO A 107 -8.10 14.53 1.58
CA PRO A 107 -8.67 15.38 2.62
C PRO A 107 -8.52 14.79 4.03
N GLY A 108 -8.05 15.60 4.97
CA GLY A 108 -7.83 15.19 6.37
C GLY A 108 -6.53 14.42 6.61
N ALA A 109 -5.75 14.10 5.57
CA ALA A 109 -4.54 13.29 5.72
C ALA A 109 -3.44 14.01 6.50
N LEU A 110 -3.24 15.30 6.24
CA LEU A 110 -2.22 16.09 6.93
C LEU A 110 -2.55 16.20 8.42
N GLU A 111 -3.79 16.58 8.72
CA GLU A 111 -4.29 16.74 10.08
C GLU A 111 -4.23 15.42 10.86
N GLY A 112 -4.66 14.31 10.22
CA GLY A 112 -4.62 12.99 10.81
C GLY A 112 -3.20 12.53 11.10
N ALA A 113 -2.28 12.65 10.14
CA ALA A 113 -0.88 12.29 10.34
C ALA A 113 -0.20 13.14 11.41
N GLN A 114 -0.48 14.45 11.47
CA GLN A 114 0.05 15.33 12.51
C GLN A 114 -0.48 14.96 13.90
N GLU A 115 -1.75 14.58 14.03
CA GLU A 115 -2.30 14.12 15.32
C GLU A 115 -1.66 12.81 15.77
N LEU A 116 -1.44 11.84 14.87
CA LEU A 116 -0.68 10.63 15.20
C LEU A 116 0.73 10.96 15.68
N LYS A 117 1.42 11.89 15.01
CA LYS A 117 2.76 12.34 15.43
C LYS A 117 2.74 12.96 16.83
N LYS A 118 1.73 13.79 17.12
CA LYS A 118 1.53 14.42 18.43
C LYS A 118 1.23 13.42 19.54
N GLN A 119 0.56 12.30 19.22
CA GLN A 119 0.37 11.19 20.14
C GLN A 119 1.67 10.43 20.46
N GLY A 120 2.76 10.71 19.73
CA GLY A 120 4.11 10.18 20.01
C GLY A 120 4.58 9.11 19.03
N PHE A 121 3.84 8.86 17.94
CA PHE A 121 4.26 7.94 16.89
C PHE A 121 5.34 8.56 15.99
N ALA A 122 6.26 7.73 15.53
CA ALA A 122 7.05 8.00 14.33
C ALA A 122 6.27 7.53 13.10
N LEU A 123 6.29 8.30 12.01
CA LEU A 123 5.58 7.97 10.78
C LEU A 123 6.56 7.79 9.63
N VAL A 124 6.41 6.69 8.88
CA VAL A 124 7.24 6.39 7.70
C VAL A 124 6.34 6.06 6.52
N VAL A 125 6.63 6.66 5.37
CA VAL A 125 5.92 6.31 4.14
C VAL A 125 6.50 5.01 3.58
N VAL A 126 5.65 4.04 3.26
CA VAL A 126 6.03 2.77 2.59
C VAL A 126 5.18 2.60 1.34
N THR A 127 5.79 2.81 0.17
CA THR A 127 5.07 2.88 -1.12
C THR A 127 5.54 1.81 -2.11
N ALA A 128 4.61 1.37 -2.96
CA ALA A 128 4.88 0.48 -4.09
C ALA A 128 5.61 1.16 -5.26
N ARG A 129 5.73 2.50 -5.25
CA ARG A 129 6.46 3.24 -6.29
C ARG A 129 7.88 2.71 -6.47
N GLN A 130 8.39 2.87 -7.69
CA GLN A 130 9.76 2.49 -8.01
C GLN A 130 10.76 3.45 -7.34
N ARG A 131 11.96 2.95 -7.04
CA ARG A 131 13.03 3.76 -6.42
C ARG A 131 13.40 5.00 -7.23
N ARG A 132 13.29 4.94 -8.56
CA ARG A 132 13.52 6.09 -9.45
C ARG A 132 12.57 7.27 -9.18
N GLU A 133 11.39 7.00 -8.61
CA GLU A 133 10.39 8.02 -8.28
C GLU A 133 10.58 8.60 -6.86
N MET A 134 11.58 8.14 -6.10
CA MET A 134 11.76 8.52 -4.70
C MET A 134 11.99 10.02 -4.53
N GLU A 135 12.85 10.63 -5.35
CA GLU A 135 13.21 12.04 -5.22
C GLU A 135 12.00 12.96 -5.40
N ARG A 136 11.26 12.79 -6.51
CA ARG A 136 10.05 13.58 -6.77
C ARG A 136 8.95 13.31 -5.75
N SER A 137 8.80 12.05 -5.29
CA SER A 137 7.78 11.68 -4.29
C SER A 137 8.09 12.28 -2.93
N MET A 138 9.37 12.37 -2.55
CA MET A 138 9.81 13.07 -1.33
C MET A 138 9.59 14.58 -1.44
N ALA A 139 9.84 15.18 -2.60
CA ALA A 139 9.55 16.60 -2.82
C ALA A 139 8.05 16.91 -2.69
N TRP A 140 7.19 16.04 -3.23
CA TRP A 140 5.74 16.12 -3.04
C TRP A 140 5.36 15.97 -1.56
N LEU A 141 5.95 14.99 -0.87
CA LEU A 141 5.68 14.73 0.55
C LEU A 141 6.07 15.93 1.42
N GLU A 142 7.25 16.54 1.20
CA GLU A 142 7.69 17.71 1.97
C GLU A 142 6.79 18.93 1.72
N LYS A 143 6.33 19.11 0.48
CA LYS A 143 5.40 20.20 0.11
C LYS A 143 4.05 20.08 0.83
N HIS A 144 3.51 18.88 0.92
CA HIS A 144 2.14 18.64 1.41
C HIS A 144 2.06 18.19 2.88
N PHE A 145 3.14 17.60 3.41
CA PHE A 145 3.24 17.03 4.75
C PHE A 145 4.53 17.48 5.47
N PRO A 146 4.79 18.80 5.54
CA PRO A 146 6.04 19.32 6.08
C PRO A 146 6.24 18.86 7.53
N ASN A 147 7.45 18.41 7.85
CA ASN A 147 7.85 17.94 9.19
C ASN A 147 6.98 16.81 9.77
N THR A 148 6.26 16.05 8.94
CA THR A 148 5.32 15.02 9.42
C THR A 148 5.94 13.63 9.42
N PHE A 149 6.53 13.21 8.29
CA PHE A 149 7.13 11.88 8.12
C PHE A 149 8.64 11.90 8.34
N GLU A 150 9.18 10.81 8.90
CA GLU A 150 10.61 10.65 9.14
C GLU A 150 11.37 10.32 7.84
N THR A 151 10.78 9.46 7.00
CA THR A 151 11.35 9.08 5.70
C THR A 151 10.32 8.38 4.81
N MET A 152 10.74 8.03 3.59
CA MET A 152 9.99 7.21 2.63
C MET A 152 10.82 6.00 2.20
N ILE A 153 10.18 4.85 2.11
CA ILE A 153 10.76 3.60 1.61
C ILE A 153 9.95 3.14 0.40
N CYS A 154 10.61 3.07 -0.75
CA CYS A 154 10.06 2.48 -1.98
C CYS A 154 10.33 0.98 -1.98
N THR A 155 9.30 0.15 -2.04
CA THR A 155 9.44 -1.31 -2.12
C THR A 155 9.82 -1.78 -3.53
N GLY A 156 9.48 -0.98 -4.55
CA GLY A 156 9.60 -1.41 -5.94
C GLY A 156 8.69 -2.58 -6.29
N GLN A 157 7.65 -2.87 -5.50
CA GLN A 157 6.58 -3.81 -5.84
C GLN A 157 5.44 -3.10 -6.58
N SER A 158 5.78 -2.39 -7.64
CA SER A 158 4.82 -1.77 -8.55
C SER A 158 4.24 -2.80 -9.53
N GLN A 159 3.15 -2.46 -10.20
CA GLN A 159 2.55 -3.30 -11.23
C GLN A 159 3.53 -3.61 -12.38
N GLU A 160 4.29 -2.61 -12.81
CA GLU A 160 5.30 -2.71 -13.89
C GLU A 160 6.39 -3.72 -13.54
N THR A 161 6.87 -3.66 -12.30
CA THR A 161 7.98 -4.46 -11.80
C THR A 161 7.66 -5.93 -11.54
N LEU A 162 6.38 -6.33 -11.56
CA LEU A 162 5.97 -7.74 -11.41
C LEU A 162 6.14 -8.54 -12.71
N ALA A 163 6.32 -7.86 -13.85
CA ALA A 163 6.58 -8.48 -15.15
C ALA A 163 8.09 -8.64 -15.47
N ASP A 164 8.97 -7.94 -14.75
CA ASP A 164 10.42 -7.98 -14.99
C ASP A 164 11.12 -9.03 -14.11
N GLU A 165 11.51 -10.17 -14.70
CA GLU A 165 12.35 -11.21 -14.07
C GLU A 165 13.82 -10.77 -13.85
N GLY A 166 14.25 -9.65 -14.47
CA GLY A 166 15.65 -9.21 -14.52
C GLY A 166 16.15 -8.42 -13.30
N GLU A 167 15.26 -7.91 -12.44
CA GLU A 167 15.65 -7.24 -11.20
C GLU A 167 15.76 -8.25 -10.05
N VAL A 168 16.93 -8.89 -9.94
CA VAL A 168 17.32 -9.82 -8.86
C VAL A 168 17.54 -9.10 -7.51
N LEU A 169 17.36 -7.78 -7.45
CA LEU A 169 17.37 -7.04 -6.19
C LEU A 169 16.06 -7.32 -5.44
N THR A 170 16.18 -7.82 -4.21
CA THR A 170 15.07 -8.26 -3.37
C THR A 170 14.00 -7.17 -3.18
N LYS A 171 12.93 -7.23 -3.99
CA LYS A 171 11.73 -6.38 -3.84
C LYS A 171 10.96 -6.80 -2.60
N LEU A 172 11.22 -6.14 -1.47
CA LEU A 172 10.52 -6.39 -0.22
C LEU A 172 9.07 -5.94 -0.33
N SER A 173 8.14 -6.77 0.11
CA SER A 173 6.75 -6.36 0.31
C SER A 173 6.60 -5.33 1.41
N LYS A 174 5.50 -4.58 1.39
CA LYS A 174 5.18 -3.65 2.48
C LYS A 174 5.09 -4.39 3.82
N ALA A 175 4.58 -5.62 3.82
CA ALA A 175 4.55 -6.48 5.00
C ALA A 175 5.96 -6.77 5.54
N GLU A 176 6.91 -7.12 4.66
CA GLU A 176 8.31 -7.35 5.05
C GLU A 176 9.00 -6.08 5.54
N VAL A 177 8.74 -4.93 4.90
CA VAL A 177 9.26 -3.63 5.38
C VAL A 177 8.71 -3.31 6.76
N CYS A 178 7.39 -3.44 6.97
CA CYS A 178 6.76 -3.22 8.27
C CYS A 178 7.34 -4.14 9.35
N ALA A 179 7.48 -5.43 9.06
CA ALA A 179 8.08 -6.39 9.98
C ALA A 179 9.54 -6.04 10.30
N LYS A 180 10.35 -5.69 9.29
CA LYS A 180 11.74 -5.27 9.49
C LYS A 180 11.88 -4.01 10.33
N LEU A 181 10.94 -3.07 10.23
CA LEU A 181 10.98 -1.84 11.02
C LEU A 181 10.34 -2.00 12.41
N GLY A 182 9.71 -3.14 12.71
CA GLY A 182 8.94 -3.32 13.93
C GLY A 182 7.71 -2.41 14.01
N ALA A 183 7.09 -2.11 12.86
CA ALA A 183 5.93 -1.25 12.78
C ALA A 183 4.74 -1.81 13.58
N LYS A 184 4.04 -0.93 14.29
CA LYS A 184 2.83 -1.28 15.07
C LYS A 184 1.59 -1.33 14.20
N LEU A 185 1.59 -0.60 13.08
CA LEU A 185 0.46 -0.48 12.20
C LEU A 185 0.92 -0.15 10.77
N MET A 186 0.19 -0.67 9.78
CA MET A 186 0.21 -0.20 8.40
C MET A 186 -1.12 0.50 8.07
N ILE A 187 -1.09 1.59 7.30
CA ILE A 187 -2.27 2.23 6.71
C ILE A 187 -2.12 2.14 5.19
N ASP A 188 -3.02 1.43 4.52
CA ASP A 188 -2.94 1.14 3.08
C ASP A 188 -4.35 1.18 2.47
N ASP A 189 -4.49 1.57 1.21
CA ASP A 189 -5.77 1.57 0.48
C ASP A 189 -5.96 0.27 -0.33
N SER A 190 -4.90 -0.48 -0.61
CA SER A 190 -4.94 -1.68 -1.41
C SER A 190 -5.28 -2.89 -0.54
N LEU A 191 -6.38 -3.59 -0.87
CA LEU A 191 -6.79 -4.82 -0.20
C LEU A 191 -5.69 -5.91 -0.27
N GLU A 192 -4.96 -6.01 -1.37
CA GLU A 192 -3.91 -7.02 -1.55
C GLU A 192 -2.74 -6.82 -0.58
N ASN A 193 -2.20 -5.59 -0.53
CA ASN A 193 -1.17 -5.21 0.44
C ASN A 193 -1.64 -5.40 1.88
N ALA A 194 -2.89 -5.03 2.17
CA ALA A 194 -3.47 -5.18 3.49
C ALA A 194 -3.60 -6.65 3.89
N LEU A 195 -4.09 -7.52 3.00
CA LEU A 195 -4.14 -8.96 3.23
C LEU A 195 -2.74 -9.57 3.39
N LYS A 196 -1.73 -9.13 2.63
CA LYS A 196 -0.33 -9.56 2.80
C LYS A 196 0.20 -9.19 4.19
N CYS A 197 -0.12 -8.00 4.70
CA CYS A 197 0.26 -7.57 6.05
C CYS A 197 -0.44 -8.41 7.12
N ALA A 198 -1.76 -8.61 6.98
CA ALA A 198 -2.57 -9.37 7.94
C ALA A 198 -2.19 -10.86 7.99
N ARG A 199 -1.78 -11.44 6.85
CA ARG A 199 -1.37 -12.85 6.72
C ARG A 199 0.13 -13.08 6.99
N ALA A 200 0.92 -12.04 7.25
CA ALA A 200 2.34 -12.15 7.53
C ALA A 200 2.61 -12.87 8.86
N THR A 201 3.86 -13.30 9.08
CA THR A 201 4.31 -13.92 10.33
C THR A 201 5.55 -13.19 10.86
N PRO A 202 5.45 -12.45 11.99
CA PRO A 202 4.22 -12.15 12.71
C PRO A 202 3.27 -11.25 11.88
N PRO A 203 1.94 -11.29 12.15
CA PRO A 203 1.00 -10.41 11.48
C PRO A 203 1.30 -8.95 11.75
N VAL A 204 1.17 -8.11 10.73
CA VAL A 204 1.24 -6.65 10.86
C VAL A 204 -0.21 -6.14 10.90
N PRO A 205 -0.65 -5.50 12.00
CA PRO A 205 -1.96 -4.84 12.03
C PRO A 205 -2.06 -3.83 10.90
N VAL A 206 -3.21 -3.78 10.22
CA VAL A 206 -3.40 -2.88 9.09
C VAL A 206 -4.81 -2.28 9.06
N LEU A 207 -4.87 -0.98 8.79
CA LEU A 207 -6.09 -0.26 8.46
C LEU A 207 -6.21 -0.14 6.94
N LEU A 208 -7.29 -0.68 6.39
CA LEU A 208 -7.64 -0.56 4.98
C LEU A 208 -8.47 0.71 4.76
N LEU A 209 -7.83 1.74 4.20
CA LEU A 209 -8.40 3.06 4.05
C LEU A 209 -9.30 3.18 2.81
N GLY A 210 -10.42 3.87 2.99
CA GLY A 210 -11.30 4.37 1.94
C GLY A 210 -12.43 3.41 1.58
N ASP A 211 -13.42 3.95 0.89
CA ASP A 211 -14.49 3.18 0.24
C ASP A 211 -14.24 3.13 -1.27
N TYR A 212 -13.10 2.57 -1.63
CA TYR A 212 -12.63 2.53 -3.00
C TYR A 212 -13.06 1.25 -3.70
N ALA A 213 -13.35 1.33 -5.00
CA ALA A 213 -13.75 0.16 -5.77
C ALA A 213 -12.65 -0.93 -5.78
N TRP A 214 -11.37 -0.54 -5.86
CA TRP A 214 -10.23 -1.46 -5.92
C TRP A 214 -9.90 -2.14 -4.59
N ASN A 215 -10.44 -1.63 -3.48
CA ASN A 215 -10.20 -2.20 -2.15
C ASN A 215 -11.30 -3.19 -1.73
N GLN A 216 -12.23 -3.52 -2.62
CA GLN A 216 -13.30 -4.50 -2.39
C GLN A 216 -12.91 -5.91 -2.85
N ARG A 217 -11.93 -6.03 -3.75
CA ARG A 217 -11.62 -7.27 -4.49
C ARG A 217 -10.13 -7.56 -4.47
N GLU A 218 -9.80 -8.83 -4.35
CA GLU A 218 -8.42 -9.34 -4.47
C GLU A 218 -8.26 -9.92 -5.87
N ALA A 219 -7.26 -9.48 -6.64
CA ALA A 219 -7.00 -10.13 -7.91
C ALA A 219 -6.39 -11.52 -7.66
N LYS A 220 -7.02 -12.54 -8.23
CA LYS A 220 -6.51 -13.93 -8.18
C LYS A 220 -6.03 -14.33 -9.56
N PHE A 221 -4.74 -14.60 -9.69
CA PHE A 221 -4.13 -15.14 -10.90
C PHE A 221 -2.90 -15.99 -10.54
N ALA A 222 -2.62 -16.99 -11.38
CA ALA A 222 -1.49 -17.90 -11.16
C ALA A 222 -0.18 -17.35 -11.76
N SER A 223 -0.27 -16.73 -12.94
CA SER A 223 0.83 -16.09 -13.67
C SER A 223 0.31 -14.87 -14.40
N MET A 224 1.11 -13.80 -14.48
CA MET A 224 0.76 -12.62 -15.30
C MET A 224 0.71 -12.93 -16.79
N GLN A 225 1.40 -13.98 -17.24
CA GLN A 225 1.41 -14.38 -18.65
C GLN A 225 0.06 -14.93 -19.12
N ASP A 226 -0.76 -15.41 -18.17
CA ASP A 226 -2.11 -15.93 -18.45
C ASP A 226 -3.20 -14.85 -18.32
N GLU A 227 -2.82 -13.63 -17.91
CA GLU A 227 -3.76 -12.55 -17.67
C GLU A 227 -4.17 -11.87 -18.98
N VAL A 228 -5.47 -11.57 -19.06
CA VAL A 228 -6.09 -10.86 -20.18
C VAL A 228 -6.60 -9.50 -19.74
N SER A 229 -6.90 -8.64 -20.72
CA SER A 229 -7.55 -7.36 -20.44
C SER A 229 -8.92 -7.55 -19.80
N PHE A 230 -9.39 -6.54 -19.08
CA PHE A 230 -10.76 -6.50 -18.57
C PHE A 230 -11.80 -6.73 -19.67
N ALA A 231 -11.64 -6.08 -20.83
CA ALA A 231 -12.56 -6.18 -21.95
C ALA A 231 -12.63 -7.62 -22.51
N GLU A 232 -11.48 -8.26 -22.65
CA GLU A 232 -11.41 -9.65 -23.11
C GLU A 232 -12.01 -10.62 -22.09
N LYS A 233 -11.75 -10.43 -20.78
CA LYS A 233 -12.39 -11.25 -19.75
C LYS A 233 -13.91 -11.07 -19.76
N LEU A 234 -14.40 -9.83 -19.90
CA LEU A 234 -15.84 -9.55 -19.99
C LEU A 234 -16.48 -10.23 -21.21
N GLU A 235 -15.81 -10.25 -22.35
CA GLU A 235 -16.26 -10.97 -23.54
C GLU A 235 -16.32 -12.48 -23.32
N ARG A 236 -15.27 -13.08 -22.74
CA ARG A 236 -15.22 -14.51 -22.39
C ARG A 236 -16.33 -14.92 -21.41
N GLU A 237 -16.72 -14.00 -20.54
CA GLU A 237 -17.80 -14.15 -19.57
C GLU A 237 -19.19 -13.83 -20.15
N GLY A 238 -19.30 -13.60 -21.47
CA GLY A 238 -20.56 -13.33 -22.14
C GLY A 238 -21.23 -12.03 -21.71
N GLY A 239 -20.44 -11.03 -21.30
CA GLY A 239 -20.94 -9.74 -20.79
C GLY A 239 -21.35 -9.78 -19.31
N ARG A 240 -21.15 -10.90 -18.60
CA ARG A 240 -21.40 -11.00 -17.16
C ARG A 240 -20.41 -10.11 -16.40
N GLU A 241 -20.94 -9.32 -15.47
CA GLU A 241 -20.18 -8.42 -14.60
C GLU A 241 -19.40 -9.20 -13.51
N PHE A 242 -18.44 -10.02 -13.92
CA PHE A 242 -17.72 -10.98 -13.06
C PHE A 242 -17.10 -10.36 -11.80
N TRP A 243 -16.74 -9.08 -11.85
CA TRP A 243 -16.14 -8.39 -10.70
C TRP A 243 -17.12 -8.24 -9.54
N LYS A 244 -18.43 -8.31 -9.76
CA LYS A 244 -19.42 -8.28 -8.67
C LYS A 244 -19.35 -9.52 -7.77
N ASP A 245 -18.80 -10.62 -8.28
CA ASP A 245 -18.67 -11.88 -7.55
C ASP A 245 -17.35 -11.99 -6.78
N ASP A 246 -16.39 -11.10 -7.04
CA ASP A 246 -15.03 -11.15 -6.49
C ASP A 246 -14.88 -10.40 -5.14
N ASN A 247 -15.97 -9.88 -4.57
CA ASN A 247 -15.93 -9.11 -3.33
C ASN A 247 -15.41 -9.96 -2.15
N VAL A 248 -14.43 -9.42 -1.43
CA VAL A 248 -13.84 -10.07 -0.26
C VAL A 248 -14.53 -9.60 1.01
N VAL A 249 -15.07 -10.55 1.76
CA VAL A 249 -15.61 -10.31 3.11
C VAL A 249 -14.48 -10.45 4.12
N ILE A 250 -14.21 -9.37 4.84
CA ILE A 250 -13.31 -9.41 6.01
C ILE A 250 -14.20 -9.63 7.24
N PRO A 251 -14.00 -10.72 8.00
CA PRO A 251 -14.78 -10.95 9.22
C PRO A 251 -14.59 -9.84 10.24
N GLU A 252 -15.66 -9.53 10.99
CA GLU A 252 -15.61 -8.54 12.05
C GLU A 252 -14.52 -8.88 13.08
N GLY A 253 -13.76 -7.87 13.52
CA GLY A 253 -12.67 -8.04 14.48
C GLY A 253 -11.38 -8.65 13.91
N GLN A 254 -11.30 -8.92 12.60
CA GLN A 254 -10.08 -9.39 11.95
C GLN A 254 -9.37 -8.27 11.18
N SER A 255 -8.04 -8.40 11.06
CA SER A 255 -7.22 -7.56 10.20
C SER A 255 -7.35 -8.04 8.73
N PRO A 256 -7.43 -7.14 7.74
CA PRO A 256 -7.39 -5.68 7.86
C PRO A 256 -8.69 -5.05 8.36
N VAL A 257 -8.58 -4.00 9.17
CA VAL A 257 -9.76 -3.24 9.65
C VAL A 257 -10.08 -2.13 8.65
N ARG A 258 -11.31 -2.08 8.13
CA ARG A 258 -11.74 -1.01 7.21
C ARG A 258 -11.98 0.30 7.95
N VAL A 259 -11.46 1.40 7.41
CA VAL A 259 -11.67 2.77 7.88
C VAL A 259 -11.96 3.68 6.70
N LYS A 260 -12.86 4.64 6.86
CA LYS A 260 -13.35 5.46 5.72
C LYS A 260 -12.47 6.68 5.43
N ASN A 261 -11.80 7.20 6.45
CA ASN A 261 -11.05 8.45 6.37
C ASN A 261 -10.02 8.54 7.51
N TRP A 262 -9.23 9.60 7.49
CA TRP A 262 -8.20 9.86 8.49
C TRP A 262 -8.72 10.13 9.91
N GLU A 263 -9.95 10.61 10.08
CA GLU A 263 -10.56 10.76 11.40
C GLU A 263 -10.79 9.38 12.06
N GLU A 264 -11.29 8.42 11.29
CA GLU A 264 -11.48 7.05 11.76
C GLU A 264 -10.14 6.34 12.04
N ILE A 265 -9.09 6.64 11.26
CA ILE A 265 -7.72 6.16 11.54
C ILE A 265 -7.26 6.63 12.91
N VAL A 266 -7.28 7.95 13.16
CA VAL A 266 -6.81 8.53 14.42
C VAL A 266 -7.58 7.95 15.60
N ARG A 267 -8.91 7.90 15.50
CA ARG A 267 -9.77 7.33 16.54
C ARG A 267 -9.44 5.85 16.81
N TRP A 268 -9.19 5.07 15.77
CA TRP A 268 -8.82 3.67 15.93
C TRP A 268 -7.47 3.52 16.63
N VAL A 269 -6.47 4.32 16.25
CA VAL A 269 -5.14 4.30 16.88
C VAL A 269 -5.23 4.64 18.36
N GLU A 270 -5.94 5.71 18.74
CA GLU A 270 -6.15 6.13 20.14
C GLU A 270 -6.75 5.02 21.01
N GLN A 271 -7.64 4.21 20.43
CA GLN A 271 -8.34 3.14 21.15
C GLN A 271 -7.52 1.85 21.26
N ASN A 272 -6.63 1.58 20.29
CA ASN A 272 -6.03 0.26 20.11
C ASN A 272 -4.51 0.21 20.29
N ILE A 273 -3.81 1.33 20.15
CA ILE A 273 -2.35 1.38 20.26
C ILE A 273 -1.94 2.33 21.38
N LYS A 274 -1.35 1.78 22.43
CA LYS A 274 -0.76 2.57 23.53
C LYS A 274 0.65 2.99 23.15
N VAL A 275 0.94 4.28 23.32
CA VAL A 275 2.27 4.88 23.18
C VAL A 275 3.00 4.84 24.53
#